data_AF-Q1Z6C7-F1
#
_entry.id   AF-Q1Z6C7-F1
#
_cell.length_a   1.000
_cell.length_b   1.000
_cell.length_c   1.000
_cell.angle_alpha   90.00
_cell.angle_beta   90.00
_cell.angle_gamma   90.00
#
_symmetry.space_group_name_H-M   'P 1'
#
loop_
_entity.id
_entity.type
_entity.pdbx_description
1 polymer ?
#
loop_
_entity_poly.entity_id
_entity_poly.type
_entity_poly.pdbx_seq_one_letter_code
_entity_poly.pdbx_strand_id
1 'polypeptide(L)'
;MKTILMRNLVVFLITFSLPLFSQDTINNGKSIADNCREVGKIAQSFMTFRQMGMEYNAMEETLKATTKSIDEYIRGKVIFEDVFEYPIVQGKEEKQQITVHYSEYKAGECLMGYIK
;
A
#
# COMPACT_ATOMS: atom_id res chain seq x y z
N MET A 1 -50.69 8.72 27.93
CA MET A 1 -50.02 9.47 26.84
C MET A 1 -48.89 10.31 27.43
N LYS A 2 -47.64 9.81 27.38
CA LYS A 2 -46.41 10.58 27.68
C LYS A 2 -45.12 9.90 27.18
N THR A 3 -45.21 8.74 26.55
CA THR A 3 -44.08 7.91 26.11
C THR A 3 -43.67 8.11 24.64
N ILE A 4 -44.49 8.81 23.85
CA ILE A 4 -44.23 9.00 22.41
C ILE A 4 -43.26 10.18 22.16
N LEU A 5 -43.14 11.13 23.09
CA LEU A 5 -42.31 12.32 22.89
C LEU A 5 -40.80 12.07 23.03
N MET A 6 -40.38 11.01 23.74
CA MET A 6 -38.95 10.72 23.96
C MET A 6 -38.30 9.92 22.82
N ARG A 7 -39.08 9.29 21.92
CA ARG A 7 -38.51 8.52 20.81
C ARG A 7 -37.98 9.38 19.66
N ASN A 8 -38.47 10.62 19.52
CA ASN A 8 -38.02 11.53 18.46
C ASN A 8 -36.77 12.34 18.83
N LEU A 9 -36.41 12.45 20.11
CA LEU A 9 -35.21 13.19 20.51
C LEU A 9 -33.91 12.40 20.29
N VAL A 10 -34.00 11.05 20.31
CA VAL A 10 -32.82 10.17 20.16
C VAL A 10 -32.47 9.93 18.70
N VAL A 11 -33.43 10.01 17.78
CA VAL A 11 -33.18 9.89 16.33
C VAL A 11 -32.52 11.16 15.76
N PHE A 12 -32.65 12.30 16.46
CA PHE A 12 -32.05 13.57 16.04
C PHE A 12 -30.57 13.74 16.46
N LEU A 13 -30.01 12.80 17.24
CA LEU A 13 -28.63 12.88 17.76
C LEU A 13 -27.69 11.77 17.24
N ILE A 14 -28.18 10.89 16.35
CA ILE A 14 -27.37 9.90 15.63
C ILE A 14 -27.30 10.26 14.12
N THR A 15 -27.45 11.53 13.77
CA THR A 15 -26.63 12.06 12.67
C THR A 15 -25.25 12.28 13.24
N PHE A 16 -24.58 11.16 13.58
CA PHE A 16 -23.14 11.12 13.58
C PHE A 16 -22.71 11.84 12.32
N SER A 17 -21.89 12.86 12.54
CA SER A 17 -20.96 13.47 11.61
C SER A 17 -20.31 12.42 10.70
N LEU A 18 -21.06 11.92 9.71
CA LEU A 18 -20.49 11.42 8.47
C LEU A 18 -19.83 12.65 7.91
N PRO A 19 -18.48 12.69 7.83
CA PRO A 19 -17.86 13.75 7.07
C PRO A 19 -18.51 13.65 5.70
N LEU A 20 -19.16 14.73 5.25
CA LEU A 20 -19.54 14.90 3.86
C LEU A 20 -18.22 14.95 3.09
N PHE A 21 -17.61 13.78 2.89
CA PHE A 21 -16.50 13.62 1.99
C PHE A 21 -17.07 13.98 0.64
N SER A 22 -16.61 15.10 0.10
CA SER A 22 -17.03 15.51 -1.24
C SER A 22 -16.71 14.36 -2.19
N GLN A 23 -17.50 14.22 -3.25
CA GLN A 23 -17.27 13.18 -4.24
C GLN A 23 -15.86 13.28 -4.84
N ASP A 24 -15.30 14.50 -4.89
CA ASP A 24 -13.91 14.76 -5.22
C ASP A 24 -12.92 14.21 -4.18
N THR A 25 -13.20 14.34 -2.89
CA THR A 25 -12.38 13.71 -1.84
C THR A 25 -12.46 12.18 -1.88
N ILE A 26 -13.62 11.61 -2.20
CA ILE A 26 -13.79 10.16 -2.38
C ILE A 26 -13.02 9.68 -3.61
N ASN A 27 -13.11 10.39 -4.73
CA ASN A 27 -12.42 10.07 -5.98
C ASN A 27 -10.90 10.20 -5.83
N ASN A 28 -10.42 11.26 -5.18
CA ASN A 28 -9.01 11.44 -4.86
C ASN A 28 -8.51 10.37 -3.89
N GLY A 29 -9.28 10.05 -2.84
CA GLY A 29 -8.94 8.99 -1.90
C GLY A 29 -8.84 7.62 -2.59
N LYS A 30 -9.74 7.33 -3.53
CA LYS A 30 -9.68 6.12 -4.36
C LYS A 30 -8.43 6.09 -5.23
N SER A 31 -8.09 7.21 -5.90
CA SER A 31 -6.87 7.30 -6.72
C SER A 31 -5.59 7.15 -5.89
N ILE A 32 -5.55 7.71 -4.67
CA ILE A 32 -4.43 7.56 -3.75
C ILE A 32 -4.29 6.10 -3.30
N ALA A 33 -5.40 5.48 -2.89
CA ALA A 33 -5.41 4.08 -2.47
C ALA A 33 -4.98 3.13 -3.59
N ASP A 34 -5.45 3.37 -4.82
CA ASP A 34 -5.07 2.59 -6.00
C ASP A 34 -3.56 2.76 -6.31
N ASN A 35 -3.03 3.99 -6.27
CA ASN A 35 -1.60 4.24 -6.45
C ASN A 35 -0.74 3.54 -5.39
N CYS A 36 -1.11 3.63 -4.12
CA CYS A 36 -0.35 2.99 -3.04
C CYS A 36 -0.48 1.47 -3.04
N ARG A 37 -1.60 0.92 -3.53
CA ARG A 37 -1.72 -0.51 -3.81
C ARG A 37 -0.76 -0.96 -4.90
N GLU A 38 -0.58 -0.17 -5.96
CA GLU A 38 0.42 -0.49 -7.00
C GLU A 38 1.85 -0.47 -6.45
N VAL A 39 2.19 0.48 -5.57
CA VAL A 39 3.48 0.48 -4.84
C VAL A 39 3.67 -0.82 -4.06
N GLY A 40 2.64 -1.28 -3.33
CA GLY A 40 2.68 -2.56 -2.62
C GLY A 40 2.92 -3.76 -3.55
N LYS A 41 2.24 -3.82 -4.71
CA LYS A 41 2.43 -4.90 -5.70
C LYS A 41 3.86 -4.93 -6.28
N ILE A 42 4.44 -3.77 -6.53
CA ILE A 42 5.83 -3.66 -7.01
C ILE A 42 6.79 -4.15 -5.92
N ALA A 43 6.60 -3.70 -4.68
CA ALA A 43 7.36 -4.15 -3.52
C ALA A 43 7.26 -5.67 -3.30
N GLN A 44 6.06 -6.23 -3.43
CA GLN A 44 5.81 -7.68 -3.39
C GLN A 44 6.65 -8.42 -4.44
N SER A 45 6.74 -7.89 -5.65
CA SER A 45 7.46 -8.53 -6.75
C SER A 45 8.97 -8.58 -6.47
N PHE A 46 9.54 -7.46 -6.03
CA PHE A 46 10.96 -7.40 -5.67
C PHE A 46 11.30 -8.29 -4.48
N MET A 47 10.47 -8.29 -3.42
CA MET A 47 10.68 -9.18 -2.28
C MET A 47 10.58 -10.65 -2.69
N THR A 48 9.64 -11.00 -3.59
CA THR A 48 9.53 -12.36 -4.14
C THR A 48 10.82 -12.76 -4.85
N PHE A 49 11.34 -11.91 -5.75
CA PHE A 49 12.59 -12.18 -6.46
C PHE A 49 13.77 -12.32 -5.51
N ARG A 50 13.83 -11.46 -4.48
CA ARG A 50 14.84 -11.56 -3.41
C ARG A 50 14.76 -12.90 -2.71
N GLN A 51 13.58 -13.33 -2.28
CA GLN A 51 13.36 -14.62 -1.60
C GLN A 51 13.61 -15.85 -2.51
N MET A 52 13.62 -15.65 -3.83
CA MET A 52 14.02 -16.67 -4.82
C MET A 52 15.54 -16.73 -5.04
N GLY A 53 16.33 -15.82 -4.45
CA GLY A 53 17.77 -15.75 -4.65
C GLY A 53 18.19 -15.01 -5.92
N MET A 54 17.36 -14.10 -6.42
CA MET A 54 17.78 -13.20 -7.49
C MET A 54 18.88 -12.27 -6.98
N GLU A 55 20.01 -12.27 -7.68
CA GLU A 55 21.16 -11.41 -7.38
C GLU A 55 20.85 -9.94 -7.70
N TYR A 56 21.55 -9.04 -7.00
CA TYR A 56 21.36 -7.59 -7.11
C TYR A 56 21.44 -7.11 -8.57
N ASN A 57 22.50 -7.49 -9.28
CA ASN A 57 22.71 -7.07 -10.67
C ASN A 57 21.61 -7.58 -11.61
N ALA A 58 21.14 -8.81 -11.41
CA ALA A 58 20.06 -9.38 -12.22
C ALA A 58 18.72 -8.66 -11.99
N MET A 59 18.44 -8.27 -10.75
CA MET A 59 17.26 -7.48 -10.42
C MET A 59 17.37 -6.05 -10.96
N GLU A 60 18.57 -5.43 -10.90
CA GLU A 60 18.82 -4.11 -11.49
C GLU A 60 18.65 -4.12 -13.01
N GLU A 61 19.15 -5.13 -13.71
CA GLU A 61 18.96 -5.30 -15.16
C GLU A 61 17.49 -5.51 -15.51
N THR A 62 16.78 -6.32 -14.73
CA THR A 62 15.33 -6.54 -14.89
C THR A 62 14.56 -5.23 -14.72
N LEU A 63 14.90 -4.42 -13.71
CA LEU A 63 14.30 -3.11 -13.50
C LEU A 63 14.57 -2.19 -14.70
N LYS A 64 15.83 -2.07 -15.15
CA LYS A 64 16.19 -1.27 -16.34
C LYS A 64 15.40 -1.67 -17.59
N ALA A 65 15.23 -2.98 -17.80
CA ALA A 65 14.54 -3.52 -18.96
C ALA A 65 13.02 -3.34 -18.95
N THR A 66 12.42 -3.21 -17.76
CA THR A 66 10.95 -3.16 -17.59
C THR A 66 10.40 -1.75 -17.41
N THR A 67 11.25 -0.79 -17.01
CA THR A 67 10.86 0.62 -16.82
C THR A 67 10.87 1.40 -18.14
N LYS A 68 9.92 2.33 -18.32
CA LYS A 68 9.80 3.15 -19.53
C LYS A 68 10.37 4.55 -19.37
N SER A 69 10.69 4.95 -18.14
CA SER A 69 11.23 6.28 -17.83
C SER A 69 12.27 6.23 -16.72
N ILE A 70 13.11 7.27 -16.64
CA ILE A 70 14.10 7.44 -15.57
C ILE A 70 13.41 7.53 -14.20
N ASP A 71 12.27 8.21 -14.11
CA ASP A 71 11.55 8.37 -12.84
C ASP A 71 10.93 7.05 -12.33
N GLU A 72 10.46 6.19 -13.24
CA GLU A 72 10.04 4.82 -12.89
C GLU A 72 11.22 3.98 -12.42
N TYR A 73 12.36 4.08 -13.12
CA TYR A 73 13.59 3.40 -12.73
C TYR A 73 14.07 3.82 -11.35
N ILE A 74 14.16 5.12 -11.06
CA ILE A 74 14.61 5.63 -9.75
C ILE A 74 13.66 5.15 -8.64
N ARG A 75 12.34 5.26 -8.84
CA ARG A 75 11.36 4.80 -7.84
C ARG A 75 11.43 3.31 -7.60
N GLY A 76 11.55 2.51 -8.66
CA GLY A 76 11.75 1.08 -8.55
C GLY A 76 13.06 0.72 -7.84
N LYS A 77 14.13 1.48 -8.12
CA LYS A 77 15.47 1.26 -7.54
C LYS A 77 15.47 1.45 -6.03
N VAL A 78 14.77 2.45 -5.51
CA VAL A 78 14.62 2.66 -4.06
C VAL A 78 13.96 1.47 -3.36
N ILE A 79 12.89 0.92 -3.94
CA ILE A 79 12.20 -0.26 -3.37
C ILE A 79 13.06 -1.51 -3.50
N PHE A 80 13.77 -1.64 -4.63
CA PHE A 80 14.71 -2.72 -4.91
C PHE A 80 15.88 -2.73 -3.91
N GLU A 81 16.53 -1.60 -3.66
CA GLU A 81 17.67 -1.51 -2.72
C GLU A 81 17.22 -1.92 -1.31
N ASP A 82 16.03 -1.49 -0.88
CA ASP A 82 15.47 -1.85 0.42
C ASP A 82 15.21 -3.36 0.57
N VAL A 83 14.72 -4.07 -0.46
CA VAL A 83 14.52 -5.53 -0.33
C VAL A 83 15.84 -6.30 -0.13
N PHE A 84 16.99 -5.73 -0.53
CA PHE A 84 18.30 -6.37 -0.31
C PHE A 84 18.80 -6.27 1.13
N GLU A 85 18.19 -5.41 1.96
CA GLU A 85 18.42 -5.40 3.40
C GLU A 85 17.80 -6.62 4.11
N TYR A 86 16.88 -7.32 3.44
CA TYR A 86 16.21 -8.51 3.98
C TYR A 86 16.97 -9.81 3.66
N PRO A 87 17.09 -10.74 4.63
CA PRO A 87 17.68 -12.05 4.40
C PRO A 87 16.78 -12.94 3.53
N ILE A 88 17.38 -13.92 2.85
CA ILE A 88 16.62 -15.00 2.19
C ILE A 88 16.29 -16.04 3.25
N VAL A 89 15.00 -16.26 3.48
CA VAL A 89 14.54 -17.29 4.43
C VAL A 89 14.39 -18.64 3.74
N GLN A 90 14.44 -19.75 4.47
CA GLN A 90 14.34 -21.09 3.87
C GLN A 90 12.89 -21.58 3.74
N GLY A 91 12.02 -21.23 4.69
CA GLY A 91 10.64 -21.73 4.76
C GLY A 91 9.74 -21.15 3.67
N LYS A 92 9.00 -22.00 2.95
CA LYS A 92 8.05 -21.55 1.91
C LYS A 92 6.99 -20.58 2.46
N GLU A 93 6.43 -20.90 3.63
CA GLU A 93 5.43 -20.06 4.29
C GLU A 93 6.03 -18.73 4.74
N GLU A 94 7.24 -18.77 5.30
CA GLU A 94 7.97 -17.57 5.74
C GLU A 94 8.29 -16.65 4.56
N LYS A 95 8.72 -17.20 3.41
CA LYS A 95 8.91 -16.44 2.16
C LYS A 95 7.64 -15.72 1.73
N GLN A 96 6.48 -16.39 1.84
CA GLN A 96 5.20 -15.77 1.50
C GLN A 96 4.82 -14.68 2.51
N GLN A 97 4.98 -14.94 3.81
CA GLN A 97 4.65 -14.00 4.87
C GLN A 97 5.49 -12.73 4.78
N ILE A 98 6.81 -12.84 4.63
CA ILE A 98 7.70 -11.68 4.53
C ILE A 98 7.40 -10.85 3.28
N THR A 99 7.07 -11.52 2.18
CA THR A 99 6.70 -10.89 0.91
C THR A 99 5.40 -10.10 1.02
N VAL A 100 4.37 -10.69 1.65
CA VAL A 100 3.08 -10.02 1.89
C VAL A 100 3.25 -8.87 2.88
N HIS A 101 3.97 -9.09 3.98
CA HIS A 101 4.22 -8.06 4.98
C HIS A 101 4.94 -6.85 4.38
N TYR A 102 5.98 -7.08 3.58
CA TYR A 102 6.71 -6.00 2.91
C TYR A 102 5.83 -5.21 1.93
N SER A 103 4.94 -5.89 1.20
CA SER A 103 3.94 -5.26 0.32
C SER A 103 3.03 -4.31 1.11
N GLU A 104 2.46 -4.78 2.22
CA GLU A 104 1.58 -4.01 3.09
C GLU A 104 2.31 -2.82 3.73
N TYR A 105 3.54 -3.04 4.18
CA TYR A 105 4.41 -2.00 4.72
C TYR A 105 4.63 -0.87 3.71
N LYS A 106 5.02 -1.18 2.47
CA LYS A 106 5.27 -0.17 1.43
C LYS A 106 4.00 0.55 0.97
N ALA A 107 2.87 -0.16 0.88
CA ALA A 107 1.59 0.48 0.62
C ALA A 107 1.21 1.45 1.75
N GLY A 108 1.45 1.06 3.01
CA GLY A 108 1.25 1.90 4.19
C GLY A 108 2.14 3.14 4.21
N GLU A 109 3.44 3.00 3.95
CA GLU A 109 4.38 4.13 3.84
C GLU A 109 3.94 5.13 2.76
N CYS A 110 3.49 4.63 1.61
CA CYS A 110 2.93 5.46 0.54
C CYS A 110 1.72 6.25 1.03
N LEU A 111 0.75 5.59 1.68
CA LEU A 111 -0.46 6.25 2.19
C LEU A 111 -0.12 7.33 3.23
N MET A 112 0.81 7.04 4.14
CA MET A 112 1.28 8.00 5.15
C MET A 112 1.98 9.21 4.52
N GLY A 113 2.57 9.06 3.33
CA GLY A 113 3.12 10.18 2.55
C GLY A 113 2.07 11.20 2.10
N TYR A 114 0.81 10.79 1.90
CA TYR A 114 -0.29 11.67 1.49
C TYR A 114 -1.02 12.38 2.65
N ILE A 115 -0.76 11.97 3.90
CA ILE A 115 -1.39 12.52 5.10
C ILE A 115 -0.53 13.67 5.71
N LYS A 116 0.70 13.85 5.23
CA LYS A 116 1.66 14.85 5.73
C LYS A 116 1.34 16.28 5.29
#